data_AF-A0A948CR91-F1
#
_entry.id   AF-A0A948CR91-F1
#
_cell.length_a   1.000
_cell.length_b   1.000
_cell.length_c   1.000
_cell.angle_alpha   90.00
_cell.angle_beta   90.00
_cell.angle_gamma   90.00
#
_symmetry.space_group_name_H-M   'P 1'
#
loop_
_entity.id
_entity.type
_entity.pdbx_description
1 polymer ?
#
loop_
_entity_poly.entity_id
_entity_poly.type
_entity_poly.pdbx_seq_one_letter_code
_entity_poly.pdbx_strand_id
1 'polypeptide(L)'
;MKKSVVISIVAAAIMFFALCFLFSGTPDNAGLIASLDPLNAVNGLSFALSFGAGLPSKAAVIAAIVVFTVVPFTVFLVARHFLRRYDS
;
A
#
# COMPACT_ATOMS: atom_id res chain seq x y z
N MET A 1 15.30 19.21 -2.75
CA MET A 1 14.61 18.13 -3.50
C MET A 1 13.83 18.74 -4.67
N LYS A 2 13.86 18.15 -5.86
CA LYS A 2 12.99 18.61 -6.96
C LYS A 2 11.51 18.40 -6.57
N LYS A 3 10.62 19.33 -6.93
CA LYS A 3 9.19 19.26 -6.61
C LYS A 3 8.55 17.93 -7.06
N SER A 4 8.99 17.45 -8.22
CA SER A 4 8.63 16.13 -8.78
C SER A 4 8.91 14.96 -7.83
N VAL A 5 10.00 14.99 -7.06
CA VAL A 5 10.34 13.94 -6.09
C VAL A 5 9.41 13.99 -4.88
N VAL A 6 9.10 15.19 -4.37
CA VAL A 6 8.19 15.37 -3.23
C VAL A 6 6.79 14.84 -3.58
N ILE A 7 6.27 15.20 -4.76
CA ILE A 7 4.96 14.73 -5.23
C ILE A 7 4.95 13.20 -5.38
N SER A 8 6.03 12.61 -5.90
CA SER A 8 6.13 11.15 -6.04
C SER A 8 6.14 10.43 -4.69
N ILE A 9 6.81 11.01 -3.68
CA ILE A 9 6.81 10.47 -2.31
C ILE A 9 5.40 10.55 -1.71
N VAL A 10 4.72 11.70 -1.88
CA VAL A 10 3.36 11.88 -1.39
C VAL A 10 2.40 10.89 -2.05
N ALA A 11 2.51 10.67 -3.36
CA ALA A 11 1.68 9.68 -4.07
C ALA A 11 1.90 8.25 -3.54
N ALA A 12 3.16 7.85 -3.32
CA ALA A 12 3.49 6.54 -2.76
C ALA A 12 2.99 6.37 -1.32
N ALA A 13 3.11 7.43 -0.50
CA ALA A 13 2.56 7.44 0.85
C ALA A 13 1.03 7.30 0.81
N ILE A 14 0.32 8.07 -0.01
CA ILE A 14 -1.14 7.95 -0.16
C ILE A 14 -1.54 6.52 -0.55
N MET A 15 -0.81 5.91 -1.49
CA MET A 15 -1.09 4.52 -1.89
C MET A 15 -0.90 3.54 -0.74
N PHE A 16 0.18 3.66 0.03
CA PHE A 16 0.42 2.83 1.21
C PHE A 16 -0.70 3.01 2.26
N PHE A 17 -1.08 4.26 2.54
CA PHE A 17 -2.18 4.57 3.46
C PHE A 17 -3.51 3.99 2.97
N ALA A 18 -3.79 4.06 1.67
CA ALA A 18 -4.99 3.48 1.08
C ALA A 18 -5.02 1.96 1.21
N LEU A 19 -3.88 1.27 1.00
CA LEU A 19 -3.77 -0.17 1.23
C LEU A 19 -3.99 -0.53 2.69
N CYS A 20 -3.41 0.23 3.63
CA CYS A 20 -3.66 0.04 5.06
C CYS A 20 -5.14 0.19 5.37
N PHE A 21 -5.76 1.28 4.93
CA PHE A 21 -7.18 1.56 5.19
C PHE A 21 -8.11 0.47 4.64
N LEU A 22 -7.85 0.00 3.41
CA LEU A 22 -8.69 -1.00 2.74
C LEU A 22 -8.65 -2.38 3.42
N PHE A 23 -7.48 -2.78 3.91
CA PHE A 23 -7.26 -4.14 4.41
C PHE A 23 -7.14 -4.26 5.94
N SER A 24 -7.01 -3.14 6.68
CA SER A 24 -6.89 -3.15 8.15
C SER A 24 -8.17 -3.63 8.85
N GLY A 25 -9.34 -3.50 8.21
CA GLY A 25 -10.61 -4.00 8.75
C GLY A 25 -11.07 -3.31 10.04
N THR A 26 -10.48 -2.16 10.35
CA THR A 26 -10.87 -1.37 11.53
C THR A 26 -12.29 -0.84 11.39
N PRO A 27 -13.12 -0.93 12.46
CA PRO A 27 -14.48 -0.41 12.43
C PRO A 27 -14.48 1.10 12.17
N ASP A 28 -15.53 1.60 11.50
CA ASP A 28 -15.68 3.01 11.07
C ASP A 28 -15.54 4.04 12.21
N ASN A 29 -15.63 3.58 13.46
CA ASN A 29 -15.56 4.38 14.68
C ASN A 29 -14.15 4.46 15.29
N ALA A 30 -13.19 3.70 14.76
CA ALA A 30 -11.79 3.77 15.17
C ALA A 30 -11.17 5.02 14.53
N GLY A 31 -10.53 5.88 15.33
CA GLY A 31 -9.90 7.10 14.83
C GLY A 31 -8.91 6.82 13.68
N LEU A 32 -8.71 7.81 12.81
CA LEU A 32 -7.95 7.66 11.55
C LEU A 32 -6.54 7.06 11.75
N ILE A 33 -5.90 7.37 12.88
CA ILE A 33 -4.58 6.85 13.27
C ILE A 33 -4.64 5.37 13.72
N ALA A 34 -5.73 4.94 14.34
CA ALA A 34 -5.93 3.54 14.72
C ALA A 34 -6.24 2.65 13.51
N SER A 35 -6.80 3.22 12.44
CA SER A 35 -7.01 2.51 11.16
C SER A 35 -5.70 2.21 10.42
N LEU A 36 -4.65 2.98 10.72
CA LEU A 36 -3.30 2.83 10.17
C LEU A 36 -2.49 1.78 10.93
N ASP A 37 -2.96 0.53 10.91
CA ASP A 37 -2.21 -0.61 11.42
C ASP A 37 -1.74 -1.51 10.25
N PRO A 38 -0.47 -1.39 9.83
CA PRO A 38 0.05 -2.17 8.71
C PRO A 38 0.08 -3.67 9.01
N LEU A 39 0.15 -4.10 10.28
CA LEU A 39 0.11 -5.52 10.63
C LEU A 39 -1.30 -6.08 10.38
N ASN A 40 -2.33 -5.37 10.84
CA ASN A 40 -3.72 -5.77 10.56
C ASN A 40 -4.02 -5.74 9.07
N ALA A 41 -3.49 -4.76 8.33
CA ALA A 41 -3.69 -4.68 6.89
C ALA A 41 -3.03 -5.84 6.12
N VAL A 42 -1.82 -6.26 6.52
CA VAL A 42 -1.19 -7.48 5.97
C VAL A 42 -2.00 -8.72 6.32
N ASN A 43 -2.51 -8.82 7.55
CA ASN A 43 -3.36 -9.94 7.96
C ASN A 43 -4.66 -10.00 7.13
N GLY A 44 -5.36 -8.87 6.97
CA GLY A 44 -6.58 -8.78 6.17
C GLY A 44 -6.35 -9.10 4.70
N LEU A 45 -5.26 -8.61 4.11
CA LEU A 45 -4.88 -8.96 2.74
C LEU A 45 -4.50 -10.45 2.61
N SER A 46 -3.75 -10.99 3.58
CA SER A 46 -3.39 -12.42 3.57
C SER A 46 -4.62 -13.32 3.70
N PHE A 47 -5.63 -12.90 4.48
CA PHE A 47 -6.92 -13.58 4.57
C PHE A 47 -7.66 -13.50 3.24
N ALA A 48 -7.75 -12.32 2.62
CA ALA A 48 -8.38 -12.15 1.31
C ALA A 48 -7.71 -12.98 0.21
N LEU A 49 -6.37 -13.11 0.23
CA LEU A 49 -5.62 -13.93 -0.71
C LEU A 49 -5.79 -15.43 -0.44
N SER A 50 -5.78 -15.84 0.83
CA SER A 50 -6.02 -17.25 1.19
C SER A 50 -7.44 -17.67 0.83
N PHE A 51 -8.42 -16.80 1.09
CA PHE A 51 -9.83 -17.06 0.82
C PHE A 51 -10.19 -16.95 -0.66
N GLY A 52 -9.80 -15.85 -1.31
CA GLY A 52 -10.19 -15.54 -2.68
C GLY A 52 -9.38 -16.28 -3.74
N ALA A 53 -8.09 -16.54 -3.47
CA ALA A 53 -7.19 -17.20 -4.42
C ALA A 53 -6.75 -18.60 -3.98
N GLY A 54 -7.22 -19.10 -2.83
CA GLY A 54 -6.90 -20.44 -2.33
C GLY A 54 -5.44 -20.63 -1.93
N LEU A 55 -4.71 -19.53 -1.69
CA LEU A 55 -3.30 -19.60 -1.32
C LEU A 55 -3.12 -20.23 0.08
N PRO A 56 -2.12 -21.09 0.28
CA PRO A 56 -1.76 -21.54 1.62
C PRO A 56 -1.31 -20.33 2.46
N SER A 57 -1.65 -20.34 3.74
CA SER A 57 -1.48 -19.20 4.66
C SER A 57 -0.09 -18.54 4.59
N LYS A 58 0.98 -19.36 4.56
CA LYS A 58 2.36 -18.84 4.44
C LYS A 58 2.61 -18.09 3.14
N ALA A 59 2.10 -18.61 2.01
CA ALA A 59 2.25 -17.96 0.71
C ALA A 59 1.42 -16.68 0.63
N ALA A 60 0.23 -16.67 1.23
CA ALA A 60 -0.62 -15.48 1.27
C ALA A 60 -0.01 -14.34 2.09
N VAL A 61 0.63 -14.63 3.22
CA VAL A 61 1.36 -13.62 4.02
C VAL A 61 2.54 -13.05 3.24
N ILE A 62 3.34 -13.90 2.58
CA ILE A 62 4.46 -13.45 1.74
C ILE A 62 3.95 -12.57 0.61
N ALA A 63 2.89 -13.00 -0.09
CA ALA A 63 2.27 -12.23 -1.16
C ALA A 63 1.74 -10.88 -0.66
N ALA A 64 1.11 -10.83 0.51
CA ALA A 64 0.64 -9.59 1.11
C ALA A 64 1.78 -8.61 1.40
N ILE A 65 2.90 -9.07 1.99
CA ILE A 65 4.09 -8.24 2.22
C ILE A 65 4.67 -7.73 0.90
N VAL A 66 4.73 -8.59 -0.12
CA VAL A 66 5.19 -8.20 -1.45
C VAL A 66 4.29 -7.12 -2.06
N VAL A 67 2.96 -7.25 -1.94
CA VAL A 67 2.02 -6.22 -2.42
C VAL A 67 2.23 -4.90 -1.69
N PHE A 68 2.34 -4.91 -0.36
CA PHE A 68 2.54 -3.70 0.45
C PHE A 68 3.87 -2.99 0.19
N THR A 69 4.87 -3.68 -0.36
CA THR A 69 6.17 -3.08 -0.70
C THR A 69 6.25 -2.70 -2.18
N VAL A 70 5.84 -3.58 -3.08
CA VAL A 70 5.95 -3.39 -4.53
C VAL A 70 4.96 -2.33 -5.02
N VAL A 71 3.72 -2.30 -4.53
CA VAL A 71 2.71 -1.36 -5.05
C VAL A 71 3.07 0.10 -4.74
N PRO A 72 3.43 0.51 -3.51
CA PRO A 72 3.87 1.88 -3.26
C PRO A 72 5.16 2.23 -4.02
N PHE A 73 6.06 1.26 -4.18
CA PHE A 73 7.32 1.46 -4.90
C PHE A 73 7.10 1.66 -6.40
N THR A 74 6.20 0.88 -7.04
CA THR A 74 5.85 1.08 -8.45
C THR A 74 5.13 2.40 -8.65
N VAL A 75 4.23 2.79 -7.75
CA VAL A 75 3.59 4.12 -7.78
C VAL A 75 4.63 5.23 -7.70
N PHE A 76 5.62 5.13 -6.80
CA PHE A 76 6.71 6.10 -6.74
C PHE A 76 7.49 6.18 -8.05
N LEU A 77 7.87 5.04 -8.63
CA LEU A 77 8.63 5.01 -9.88
C LEU A 77 7.84 5.58 -11.05
N VAL A 78 6.56 5.23 -11.16
CA VAL A 78 5.66 5.71 -12.21
C VAL A 78 5.45 7.22 -12.07
N ALA A 79 5.08 7.70 -10.88
CA ALA A 79 4.91 9.12 -10.60
C ALA A 79 6.19 9.90 -10.93
N ARG A 80 7.36 9.38 -10.51
CA ARG A 80 8.66 10.00 -10.79
C ARG A 80 8.98 10.01 -12.27
N HIS A 81 8.67 8.93 -13.00
CA HIS A 81 8.92 8.86 -14.44
C HIS A 81 8.07 9.88 -15.20
N PHE A 82 6.78 10.01 -14.87
CA PHE A 82 5.89 10.98 -15.49
C PHE A 82 6.24 12.42 -15.13
N LEU A 83 6.46 12.71 -13.84
CA LEU A 83 6.76 14.07 -13.38
C LEU A 83 8.14 14.57 -13.84
N ARG A 84 9.11 13.67 -14.08
CA ARG A 84 10.38 14.05 -14.69
C ARG A 84 10.23 14.60 -16.10
N ARG A 85 9.22 14.17 -16.86
CA ARG A 85 8.95 14.69 -18.21
C ARG A 85 8.40 16.11 -18.21
N TYR A 86 7.79 16.54 -17.10
CA TYR A 86 7.27 17.91 -16.92
C TYR A 86 8.30 18.88 -16.30
N ASP A 87 9.42 18.36 -15.80
CA ASP A 87 10.54 19.13 -15.23
C ASP A 87 11.65 19.42 -16.28
N SER A 88 11.40 19.08 -17.56
CA SER A 88 12.28 19.31 -18.73
C SER A 88 11.70 20.41 -19.61
#